data_AF-A0A8B9VUD4-F1
#
_entry.id   AF-A0A8B9VUD4-F1
#
_cell.length_a   1.000
_cell.length_b   1.000
_cell.length_c   1.000
_cell.angle_alpha   90.00
_cell.angle_beta   90.00
_cell.angle_gamma   90.00
#
_symmetry.space_group_name_H-M   'P 1'
#
loop_
_entity.id
_entity.type
_entity.pdbx_description
1 polymer ?
#
loop_
_entity_poly.entity_id
_entity_poly.type
_entity_poly.pdbx_seq_one_letter_code
_entity_poly.pdbx_strand_id
1 'polypeptide(L)'
;MQTCNSPFKCRIQASVFALLKLVFSVKKLADPNSKLRHVEKDVLIPVIMRDRAKELCSDKVQAFTKCCKETGFLMVVKCRKENTALKDCLVGYYSDPSFYEECKTEYLKQREEYRATGIKKKKQKITSNI
;
A
#
# COMPACT_ATOMS: atom_id res chain seq x y z
N MET A 1 23.32 -8.93 -10.34
CA MET A 1 22.43 -8.32 -9.32
C MET A 1 21.20 -7.75 -10.01
N GLN A 2 20.18 -8.57 -10.25
CA GLN A 2 18.98 -8.10 -10.97
C GLN A 2 18.07 -7.34 -10.03
N THR A 3 18.10 -6.02 -10.20
CA THR A 3 17.10 -5.11 -9.68
C THR A 3 15.73 -5.51 -10.23
N CYS A 4 14.69 -5.48 -9.40
CA CYS A 4 13.30 -5.44 -9.87
C CYS A 4 13.02 -4.06 -10.49
N ASN A 5 13.74 -3.69 -11.55
CA ASN A 5 13.46 -2.54 -12.40
C ASN A 5 12.79 -3.05 -13.69
N SER A 6 11.45 -3.14 -13.65
CA SER A 6 10.47 -2.91 -14.73
C SER A 6 10.90 -3.16 -16.20
N PRO A 7 10.14 -3.93 -17.02
CA PRO A 7 8.78 -3.52 -17.42
C PRO A 7 7.84 -4.68 -17.79
N PHE A 8 7.75 -5.74 -16.98
CA PHE A 8 6.58 -6.62 -17.05
C PHE A 8 6.01 -6.73 -15.64
N LYS A 9 4.94 -5.96 -15.42
CA LYS A 9 3.99 -6.11 -14.32
C LYS A 9 4.00 -7.56 -13.85
N CYS A 10 4.65 -7.81 -12.72
CA CYS A 10 4.39 -9.00 -11.92
C CYS A 10 2.87 -9.11 -11.92
N ARG A 11 2.31 -10.23 -12.41
CA ARG A 11 0.88 -10.39 -12.71
C ARG A 11 0.01 -10.41 -11.44
N ILE A 12 0.39 -9.66 -10.43
CA ILE A 12 -0.43 -9.03 -9.38
C ILE A 12 -1.32 -7.93 -10.02
N GLN A 13 -1.84 -8.14 -11.23
CA GLN A 13 -2.82 -7.21 -11.81
C GLN A 13 -4.22 -7.43 -11.21
N ALA A 14 -4.53 -8.62 -10.71
CA ALA A 14 -5.80 -8.88 -10.05
C ALA A 14 -5.86 -8.33 -8.61
N SER A 15 -4.77 -8.46 -7.84
CA SER A 15 -4.75 -8.06 -6.42
C SER A 15 -4.74 -6.54 -6.25
N VAL A 16 -4.01 -5.79 -7.10
CA VAL A 16 -4.03 -4.32 -7.06
C VAL A 16 -5.41 -3.78 -7.43
N PHE A 17 -6.11 -4.41 -8.38
CA PHE A 17 -7.47 -4.04 -8.73
C PHE A 17 -8.48 -4.39 -7.62
N ALA A 18 -8.30 -5.54 -6.94
CA ALA A 18 -9.10 -5.91 -5.77
C ALA A 18 -8.85 -4.97 -4.57
N LEU A 19 -7.59 -4.60 -4.34
CA LEU A 19 -7.18 -3.57 -3.36
C LEU A 19 -7.78 -2.21 -3.71
N LEU A 20 -7.78 -1.80 -4.98
CA LEU A 20 -8.41 -0.56 -5.43
C LEU A 20 -9.93 -0.60 -5.20
N LYS A 21 -10.60 -1.74 -5.46
CA LYS A 21 -12.03 -1.96 -5.15
C LYS A 21 -12.32 -1.91 -3.65
N LEU A 22 -11.46 -2.47 -2.81
CA LEU A 22 -11.58 -2.45 -1.35
C LEU A 22 -11.38 -1.04 -0.80
N VAL A 23 -10.35 -0.31 -1.25
CA VAL A 23 -10.12 1.11 -0.93
C VAL A 23 -11.35 1.95 -1.30
N PHE A 24 -11.94 1.71 -2.48
CA PHE A 24 -13.15 2.41 -2.90
C PHE A 24 -14.37 2.07 -2.01
N SER A 25 -14.48 0.84 -1.52
CA SER A 25 -15.54 0.45 -0.58
C SER A 25 -15.36 1.10 0.80
N VAL A 26 -14.14 1.16 1.33
CA VAL A 26 -13.85 1.75 2.65
C VAL A 26 -14.03 3.26 2.63
N LYS A 27 -13.68 3.91 1.50
CA LYS A 27 -13.96 5.33 1.27
C LYS A 27 -15.45 5.69 1.40
N LYS A 28 -16.36 4.74 1.24
CA LYS A 28 -17.81 4.96 1.38
C LYS A 28 -18.24 5.20 2.85
N LEU A 29 -17.42 4.82 3.82
CA LEU A 29 -17.72 4.95 5.26
C LEU A 29 -17.10 6.19 5.91
N ALA A 30 -16.10 6.81 5.27
CA ALA A 30 -15.38 7.95 5.84
C ALA A 30 -16.05 9.29 5.48
N ASP A 31 -16.77 9.84 6.45
CA ASP A 31 -17.32 11.20 6.56
C ASP A 31 -17.56 12.02 5.27
N PRO A 32 -18.83 12.25 4.87
CA PRO A 32 -19.16 13.17 3.78
C PRO A 32 -18.79 14.63 4.09
N ASN A 33 -18.55 15.00 5.36
CA ASN A 33 -18.30 16.37 5.81
C ASN A 33 -16.82 16.80 5.85
N SER A 34 -15.89 15.92 5.51
CA SER A 34 -14.49 16.31 5.40
C SER A 34 -14.26 17.10 4.10
N LYS A 35 -13.80 18.36 4.20
CA LYS A 35 -13.34 19.24 3.08
C LYS A 35 -12.08 18.71 2.35
N LEU A 36 -11.92 17.39 2.28
CA LEU A 36 -10.85 16.70 1.58
C LEU A 36 -11.16 16.63 0.08
N ARG A 37 -10.20 16.99 -0.76
CA ARG A 37 -10.33 16.92 -2.23
C ARG A 37 -10.34 15.46 -2.70
N HIS A 38 -10.85 15.22 -3.91
CA HIS A 38 -10.88 13.88 -4.53
C HIS A 38 -9.48 13.22 -4.51
N VAL A 39 -8.44 13.95 -4.90
CA VAL A 39 -7.05 13.47 -4.87
C VAL A 39 -6.58 13.07 -3.47
N GLU A 40 -7.06 13.75 -2.42
CA GLU A 40 -6.67 13.45 -1.04
C GLU A 40 -7.32 12.13 -0.59
N LYS A 41 -8.60 11.94 -0.93
CA LYS A 41 -9.37 10.73 -0.59
C LYS A 41 -8.98 9.51 -1.45
N ASP A 42 -8.68 9.68 -2.73
CA ASP A 42 -8.43 8.56 -3.67
C ASP A 42 -6.97 8.21 -3.88
N VAL A 43 -6.06 9.14 -3.58
CA VAL A 43 -4.64 8.95 -3.89
C VAL A 43 -3.78 9.12 -2.66
N LEU A 44 -3.88 10.24 -1.93
CA LEU A 44 -2.94 10.52 -0.84
C LEU A 44 -3.16 9.65 0.39
N ILE A 45 -4.39 9.58 0.91
CA ILE A 45 -4.71 8.70 2.05
C ILE A 45 -4.46 7.23 1.71
N PRO A 46 -4.92 6.69 0.55
CA PRO A 46 -4.64 5.30 0.18
C PRO A 46 -3.15 4.98 -0.02
N VAL A 47 -2.32 5.97 -0.34
CA VAL A 47 -0.87 5.81 -0.36
C VAL A 47 -0.32 5.64 1.05
N ILE A 48 -0.71 6.48 2.00
CA ILE A 48 -0.28 6.37 3.41
C ILE A 48 -0.72 5.01 3.98
N MET A 49 -1.98 4.62 3.75
CA MET A 49 -2.48 3.29 4.14
C MET A 49 -1.63 2.16 3.56
N ARG A 50 -1.23 2.28 2.28
CA ARG A 50 -0.39 1.26 1.62
C ARG A 50 0.99 1.17 2.26
N ASP A 51 1.61 2.30 2.52
CA ASP A 51 2.95 2.32 3.09
C ASP A 51 2.92 1.76 4.52
N ARG A 52 1.92 2.14 5.31
CA ARG A 52 1.73 1.59 6.66
C ARG A 52 1.38 0.10 6.68
N ALA A 53 0.49 -0.34 5.80
CA ALA A 53 0.13 -1.76 5.69
C ALA A 53 1.34 -2.62 5.25
N LYS A 54 2.26 -2.07 4.44
CA LYS A 54 3.51 -2.76 4.09
C LYS A 54 4.47 -2.87 5.27
N GLU A 55 4.55 -1.86 6.13
CA GLU A 55 5.34 -1.93 7.36
C GLU A 55 4.79 -3.00 8.30
N LEU A 56 3.47 -3.04 8.48
CA LEU A 56 2.79 -4.02 9.33
C LEU A 56 2.91 -5.45 8.77
N CYS A 57 2.75 -5.61 7.46
CA CYS A 57 2.91 -6.90 6.78
C CYS A 57 4.36 -7.17 6.32
N SER A 58 5.36 -6.52 6.93
CA SER A 58 6.77 -6.56 6.46
C SER A 58 7.34 -7.97 6.41
N ASP A 59 7.01 -8.85 7.36
CA ASP A 59 7.41 -10.26 7.35
C ASP A 59 6.91 -11.00 6.11
N LYS A 60 5.65 -10.75 5.72
CA LYS A 60 5.02 -11.35 4.54
C LYS A 60 5.62 -10.79 3.25
N VAL A 61 5.96 -9.49 3.25
CA VAL A 61 6.68 -8.84 2.15
C VAL A 61 8.06 -9.44 1.97
N GLN A 62 8.79 -9.69 3.06
CA GLN A 62 10.12 -10.31 3.02
C GLN A 62 10.04 -11.76 2.52
N ALA A 63 9.10 -12.56 3.03
CA ALA A 63 8.89 -13.94 2.58
C ALA A 63 8.55 -14.01 1.09
N PHE A 64 7.64 -13.14 0.62
CA PHE A 64 7.31 -13.02 -0.79
C PHE A 64 8.53 -12.60 -1.61
N THR A 65 9.26 -11.56 -1.18
CA THR A 65 10.46 -11.07 -1.86
C THR A 65 11.57 -12.12 -1.92
N LYS A 66 11.73 -12.93 -0.88
CA LYS A 66 12.67 -14.06 -0.85
C LYS A 66 12.29 -15.11 -1.89
N CYS A 67 11.02 -15.53 -1.91
CA CYS A 67 10.53 -16.46 -2.92
C CYS A 67 10.71 -15.92 -4.35
N CYS A 68 10.47 -14.62 -4.55
CA CYS A 68 10.66 -13.95 -5.83
C CYS A 68 12.10 -14.04 -6.33
N LYS A 69 13.08 -13.89 -5.44
CA LYS A 69 14.50 -13.97 -5.80
C LYS A 69 14.96 -15.38 -6.10
N GLU A 70 14.44 -16.36 -5.37
CA GLU A 70 14.83 -17.76 -5.50
C GLU A 70 14.22 -18.43 -6.75
N THR A 71 12.99 -18.06 -7.11
CA THR A 71 12.25 -18.72 -8.21
C THR A 71 12.28 -17.96 -9.54
N GLY A 72 12.69 -16.69 -9.53
CA GLY A 72 12.85 -15.88 -10.74
C GLY A 72 11.61 -15.88 -11.63
N PHE A 73 11.72 -16.44 -12.84
CA PHE A 73 10.66 -16.43 -13.86
C PHE A 73 9.41 -17.26 -13.48
N LEU A 74 9.54 -18.29 -12.64
CA LEU A 74 8.43 -19.19 -12.25
C LEU A 74 7.64 -18.72 -11.00
N MET A 75 7.89 -17.50 -10.54
CA MET A 75 7.33 -16.92 -9.31
C MET A 75 5.80 -17.00 -9.22
N VAL A 76 5.06 -16.77 -10.32
CA VAL A 76 3.59 -16.73 -10.30
C VAL A 76 2.94 -18.09 -9.97
N VAL A 77 3.69 -19.19 -10.16
CA VAL A 77 3.23 -20.55 -9.83
C VAL A 77 3.79 -20.98 -8.48
N LYS A 78 5.07 -20.75 -8.23
CA LYS A 78 5.75 -21.23 -7.01
C LYS A 78 5.46 -20.37 -5.78
N CYS A 79 5.37 -19.04 -5.93
CA CYS A 79 5.17 -18.10 -4.81
C CYS A 79 3.70 -17.79 -4.52
N ARG A 80 2.77 -18.69 -4.90
CA ARG A 80 1.33 -18.46 -4.71
C ARG A 80 0.95 -18.38 -3.23
N LYS A 81 1.57 -19.20 -2.38
CA LYS A 81 1.26 -19.25 -0.95
C LYS A 81 1.66 -17.96 -0.25
N GLU A 82 2.86 -17.48 -0.53
CA GLU A 82 3.44 -16.24 -0.01
C GLU A 82 2.66 -15.04 -0.50
N ASN A 83 2.26 -15.04 -1.78
CA ASN A 83 1.42 -13.98 -2.35
C ASN A 83 0.02 -13.94 -1.73
N THR A 84 -0.61 -15.09 -1.47
CA THR A 84 -1.92 -15.14 -0.78
C THR A 84 -1.78 -14.64 0.66
N ALA A 85 -0.78 -15.10 1.40
CA ALA A 85 -0.55 -14.64 2.77
C ALA A 85 -0.29 -13.13 2.86
N LEU A 86 0.47 -12.56 1.92
CA LEU A 86 0.70 -11.13 1.84
C LEU A 86 -0.60 -10.39 1.48
N LYS A 87 -1.36 -10.89 0.51
CA LYS A 87 -2.63 -10.30 0.10
C LYS A 87 -3.63 -10.29 1.27
N ASP A 88 -3.77 -11.39 1.98
CA ASP A 88 -4.73 -11.51 3.08
C ASP A 88 -4.40 -10.56 4.22
N CYS A 89 -3.10 -10.42 4.54
CA CYS A 89 -2.62 -9.44 5.52
C CYS A 89 -3.00 -8.01 5.11
N LEU A 90 -2.72 -7.63 3.86
CA LEU A 90 -3.06 -6.30 3.36
C LEU A 90 -4.58 -6.07 3.36
N VAL A 91 -5.36 -7.03 2.86
CA VAL A 91 -6.81 -6.94 2.76
C VAL A 91 -7.44 -6.70 4.13
N GLY A 92 -6.96 -7.36 5.19
CA GLY A 92 -7.42 -7.11 6.57
C GLY A 92 -7.34 -5.63 6.95
N TYR A 93 -6.15 -5.04 6.84
CA TYR A 93 -5.97 -3.61 7.15
C TYR A 93 -6.77 -2.68 6.23
N TYR A 94 -6.93 -3.03 4.96
CA TYR A 94 -7.75 -2.23 4.06
C TYR A 94 -9.24 -2.33 4.37
N SER A 95 -9.73 -3.45 4.92
CA SER A 95 -11.13 -3.59 5.31
C SER A 95 -11.46 -2.89 6.63
N ASP A 96 -10.47 -2.58 7.45
CA ASP A 96 -10.67 -1.98 8.78
C ASP A 96 -10.92 -0.46 8.70
N PRO A 97 -12.11 0.04 9.09
CA PRO A 97 -12.41 1.48 9.07
C PRO A 97 -11.54 2.29 10.04
N SER A 98 -11.16 1.70 11.18
CA SER A 98 -10.29 2.36 12.16
C SER A 98 -8.93 2.69 11.58
N PHE A 99 -8.36 1.78 10.79
CA PHE A 99 -7.08 1.98 10.11
C PHE A 99 -7.14 3.12 9.09
N TYR A 100 -8.27 3.28 8.41
CA TYR A 100 -8.49 4.41 7.51
C TYR A 100 -8.48 5.75 8.26
N GLU A 101 -9.19 5.85 9.39
CA GLU A 101 -9.28 7.09 10.17
C GLU A 101 -7.92 7.48 10.80
N GLU A 102 -7.12 6.51 11.23
CA GLU A 102 -5.73 6.74 11.66
C GLU A 102 -4.89 7.34 10.52
N CYS A 103 -4.90 6.70 9.34
CA CYS A 103 -4.14 7.16 8.18
C CYS A 103 -4.63 8.53 7.67
N LYS A 104 -5.93 8.82 7.78
CA LYS A 104 -6.53 10.12 7.45
C LYS A 104 -6.08 11.21 8.43
N THR A 105 -6.03 10.90 9.72
CA THR A 105 -5.54 11.83 10.75
C THR A 105 -4.08 12.17 10.52
N GLU A 106 -3.26 11.17 10.20
CA GLU A 106 -1.86 11.39 9.83
C GLU A 106 -1.74 12.27 8.58
N TYR A 107 -2.54 12.01 7.55
CA TYR A 107 -2.58 12.84 6.35
C TYR A 107 -2.92 14.30 6.65
N LEU A 108 -3.91 14.56 7.51
CA LEU A 108 -4.30 15.90 7.90
C LEU A 108 -3.17 16.63 8.64
N LYS A 109 -2.48 15.95 9.56
CA LYS A 109 -1.30 16.50 10.24
C LYS A 109 -0.18 16.85 9.25
N GLN A 110 0.13 15.95 8.32
CA GLN A 110 1.13 16.22 7.27
C GLN A 110 0.74 17.40 6.39
N ARG A 111 -0.55 17.57 6.12
CA ARG A 111 -1.09 18.70 5.35
C ARG A 111 -0.96 20.02 6.10
N GLU A 112 -1.20 20.03 7.41
CA GLU A 112 -1.00 21.21 8.26
C GLU A 112 0.48 21.59 8.34
N GLU A 113 1.36 20.62 8.55
CA GLU A 113 2.81 20.81 8.52
C GLU A 113 3.27 21.37 7.16
N TYR A 114 2.73 20.86 6.05
CA TYR A 114 3.02 21.38 4.71
C TYR A 114 2.52 22.81 4.52
N ARG A 115 1.35 23.17 5.09
CA ARG A 115 0.83 24.55 5.04
C ARG A 115 1.65 25.51 5.90
N ALA A 116 2.17 25.05 7.03
CA ALA A 116 2.98 25.87 7.93
C ALA A 116 4.41 26.06 7.42
N THR A 117 5.04 25.01 6.87
CA THR A 117 6.47 25.02 6.52
C THR A 117 6.75 25.06 5.02
N GLY A 118 5.78 24.70 4.18
CA GLY A 118 5.97 24.55 2.73
C GLY A 118 6.80 23.33 2.30
N ILE A 119 7.24 22.47 3.23
CA ILE A 119 8.13 21.34 2.96
C ILE A 119 7.31 20.04 2.87
N LYS A 120 7.34 19.38 1.70
CA LYS A 120 6.68 18.07 1.52
C LYS A 120 7.49 16.99 2.23
N LYS A 121 6.83 16.14 3.04
CA LYS A 121 7.47 14.91 3.53
C LYS A 121 7.87 14.06 2.33
N LYS A 122 9.17 13.77 2.21
CA LYS A 122 9.66 12.81 1.23
C LYS A 122 9.10 11.45 1.61
N LYS A 123 8.37 10.82 0.68
CA LYS A 123 8.06 9.40 0.78
C LYS A 123 9.39 8.67 0.89
N GLN A 124 9.64 8.00 2.00
CA GLN A 124 10.76 7.08 2.07
C GLN A 124 10.48 6.01 1.03
N LYS A 125 11.21 6.04 -0.09
CA LYS A 125 11.24 4.87 -0.97
C LYS A 125 11.76 3.76 -0.07
N ILE A 126 10.93 2.75 0.17
CA ILE A 126 11.41 1.46 0.64
C ILE A 126 12.31 0.97 -0.50
N THR A 127 13.57 1.39 -0.49
CA THR A 127 14.64 0.78 -1.24
C THR A 127 14.76 -0.59 -0.64
N SER A 128 14.14 -1.57 -1.28
CA SER A 128 14.48 -2.97 -1.13
C SER A 128 15.92 -3.14 -1.62
N ASN A 129 16.87 -2.69 -0.82
CA ASN A 129 18.21 -3.27 -0.81
C ASN A 129 18.05 -4.58 -0.08
N ILE A 130 17.92 -5.63 -0.89
CA ILE A 130 18.21 -7.06 -0.68
C ILE A 130 17.60 -7.71 -1.90
#